data_AF-M4BCH4-F1
#
_entry.id   AF-M4BCH4-F1
#
_cell.length_a   1.000
_cell.length_b   1.000
_cell.length_c   1.000
_cell.angle_alpha   90.00
_cell.angle_beta   90.00
_cell.angle_gamma   90.00
#
_symmetry.space_group_name_H-M   'P 1'
#
loop_
_entity.id
_entity.type
_entity.pdbx_description
1 polymer ?
#
loop_
_entity_poly.entity_id
_entity_poly.type
_entity_poly.pdbx_seq_one_letter_code
_entity_poly.pdbx_strand_id
1 'polypeptide(L)'
;MTMIAANPIKCSGPNARIKPPAGAIVVDAAGDPKDGKSCRTMNDAVAKLDLSSKEEQTIFVLSGVYEEQVLIPHLKGKLVLQGTTCDAMSYAKNQATITYKLSQKDLPKEVKSDHNAMTSAMRFKADNVKVYNLNIANTAGNVGQAVAATVDGTNYGFYGCKFTGYQDTLLTKKGLILFANSYISGAVDFIFGSKAVAWFEHCDIDSIGAGYITANGRASDDMDSYYVFNHANVYSSKKGYEPGMSYLGRPWRPFARVVFQNSELSDVVNAAGWSDWNGDSTDDVEFAEFNNTGPVDSSFGSQGH
;
A
#
# COMPACT_ATOMS: atom_id res chain seq x y z
N MET A 1 7.81 1.62 -25.75
CA MET A 1 7.83 2.23 -24.41
C MET A 1 8.25 3.68 -24.58
N THR A 2 7.28 4.60 -24.58
CA THR A 2 7.54 6.03 -24.81
C THR A 2 7.96 6.63 -23.47
N MET A 3 9.27 6.74 -23.25
CA MET A 3 9.83 7.36 -22.04
C MET A 3 9.71 8.87 -22.18
N ILE A 4 8.81 9.51 -21.44
CA ILE A 4 8.75 10.97 -21.35
C ILE A 4 9.72 11.38 -20.23
N ALA A 5 10.86 11.99 -20.61
CA ALA A 5 11.77 12.58 -19.64
C ALA A 5 11.09 13.74 -18.91
N ALA A 6 11.00 13.66 -17.59
CA ALA A 6 10.56 14.79 -16.77
C ALA A 6 11.62 15.89 -16.75
N ASN A 7 11.19 17.16 -16.84
CA ASN A 7 12.06 18.33 -16.67
C ASN A 7 12.86 18.25 -15.35
N PRO A 8 14.11 18.74 -15.31
CA PRO A 8 14.93 18.69 -14.09
C PRO A 8 14.24 19.44 -12.96
N ILE A 9 13.91 18.71 -11.90
CA ILE A 9 13.17 19.21 -10.75
C ILE A 9 14.03 20.18 -9.95
N LYS A 10 13.48 21.38 -9.73
CA LYS A 10 14.06 22.42 -8.87
C LYS A 10 13.21 22.54 -7.62
N CYS A 11 13.49 21.72 -6.62
CA CYS A 11 13.02 21.98 -5.27
C CYS A 11 14.17 21.91 -4.27
N SER A 12 14.06 22.74 -3.24
CA SER A 12 15.05 22.94 -2.20
C SER A 12 14.36 22.94 -0.85
N GLY A 13 15.11 22.70 0.22
CA GLY A 13 14.59 22.65 1.58
C GLY A 13 15.12 21.45 2.35
N PRO A 14 14.98 21.45 3.68
CA PRO A 14 15.56 20.43 4.56
C PRO A 14 14.98 19.03 4.33
N ASN A 15 13.72 18.96 3.88
CA ASN A 15 13.02 17.70 3.64
C ASN A 15 13.11 17.21 2.18
N ALA A 16 13.70 17.98 1.28
CA ALA A 16 13.85 17.55 -0.11
C ALA A 16 14.79 16.33 -0.19
N ARG A 17 14.42 15.33 -0.99
CA ARG A 17 15.23 14.15 -1.31
C ARG A 17 15.30 14.03 -2.82
N ILE A 18 16.22 14.80 -3.40
CA ILE A 18 16.39 14.92 -4.86
C ILE A 18 17.75 14.43 -5.36
N LYS A 19 18.61 13.97 -4.44
CA LYS A 19 19.94 13.45 -4.76
C LYS A 19 20.12 12.08 -4.09
N PRO A 20 20.64 11.08 -4.82
CA PRO A 20 20.99 9.80 -4.23
C PRO A 20 22.05 9.98 -3.13
N PRO A 21 21.95 9.26 -2.00
CA PRO A 21 23.05 9.19 -1.05
C PRO A 21 24.22 8.40 -1.64
N ALA A 22 25.41 8.58 -1.07
CA ALA A 22 26.60 7.85 -1.49
C ALA A 22 26.38 6.33 -1.36
N GLY A 23 26.76 5.57 -2.38
CA GLY A 23 26.63 4.11 -2.40
C GLY A 23 25.24 3.58 -2.78
N ALA A 24 24.25 4.45 -3.02
CA ALA A 24 22.94 4.01 -3.49
C ALA A 24 23.00 3.48 -4.93
N ILE A 25 22.24 2.41 -5.19
CA ILE A 25 21.90 1.99 -6.55
C ILE A 25 20.86 2.99 -7.07
N VAL A 26 21.18 3.71 -8.14
CA VAL A 26 20.33 4.78 -8.68
C VAL A 26 19.45 4.25 -9.80
N VAL A 27 18.14 4.49 -9.73
CA VAL A 27 17.20 4.26 -10.83
C VAL A 27 16.94 5.58 -11.54
N ASP A 28 17.24 5.67 -12.84
CA ASP A 28 17.07 6.85 -13.69
C ASP A 28 16.51 6.44 -15.06
N ALA A 29 15.23 6.72 -15.31
CA ALA A 29 14.60 6.40 -16.59
C ALA A 29 15.29 7.08 -17.80
N ALA A 30 15.89 8.25 -17.57
CA ALA A 30 16.59 9.06 -18.55
C ALA A 30 18.11 8.78 -18.60
N GLY A 31 18.63 7.94 -17.71
CA GLY A 31 20.05 7.61 -17.63
C GLY A 31 20.58 6.93 -18.90
N ASP A 32 21.83 7.22 -19.26
CA ASP A 32 22.52 6.53 -20.36
C ASP A 32 22.93 5.12 -19.90
N PRO A 33 22.40 4.04 -20.49
CA PRO A 33 22.73 2.69 -20.07
C PRO A 33 24.22 2.33 -20.27
N LYS A 34 24.97 3.13 -21.06
CA LYS A 34 26.38 2.88 -21.36
C LYS A 34 27.35 3.45 -20.32
N ASP A 35 26.92 4.39 -19.48
CA ASP A 35 27.83 5.05 -18.54
C ASP A 35 28.02 4.27 -17.22
N GLY A 36 27.17 3.27 -16.97
CA GLY A 36 27.21 2.41 -15.79
C GLY A 36 26.83 3.10 -14.47
N LYS A 37 26.40 4.37 -14.49
CA LYS A 37 26.15 5.19 -13.30
C LYS A 37 24.77 5.00 -12.69
N SER A 38 23.80 4.54 -13.50
CA SER A 38 22.41 4.33 -13.08
C SER A 38 21.77 3.12 -13.77
N CYS A 39 20.63 2.69 -13.26
CA CYS A 39 19.76 1.66 -13.82
C CYS A 39 18.55 2.34 -14.47
N ARG A 40 18.18 1.96 -15.69
CA ARG A 40 17.00 2.56 -16.34
C ARG A 40 15.68 2.08 -15.77
N THR A 41 15.68 0.90 -15.16
CA THR A 41 14.51 0.26 -14.57
C THR A 41 14.76 -0.11 -13.11
N MET A 42 13.69 -0.26 -12.36
CA MET A 42 13.73 -0.78 -11.00
C MET A 42 14.19 -2.24 -10.99
N ASN A 43 13.79 -3.06 -11.97
CA ASN A 43 14.28 -4.44 -12.07
C ASN A 43 15.80 -4.52 -12.26
N ASP A 44 16.40 -3.66 -13.07
CA ASP A 44 17.87 -3.59 -13.21
C ASP A 44 18.56 -3.21 -11.90
N ALA A 45 17.94 -2.33 -11.09
CA ALA A 45 18.46 -1.95 -9.78
C ALA A 45 18.32 -3.08 -8.75
N VAL A 46 17.19 -3.79 -8.76
CA VAL A 46 16.99 -4.98 -7.92
C VAL A 46 18.00 -6.07 -8.26
N ALA A 47 18.31 -6.26 -9.54
CA ALA A 47 19.31 -7.24 -9.98
C ALA A 47 20.74 -6.92 -9.50
N LYS A 48 21.02 -5.68 -9.09
CA LYS A 48 22.30 -5.26 -8.51
C LYS A 48 22.40 -5.45 -6.99
N LEU A 49 21.31 -5.81 -6.31
CA LEU A 49 21.34 -6.09 -4.88
C LEU A 49 22.20 -7.33 -4.58
N ASP A 50 23.09 -7.23 -3.60
CA ASP A 50 23.75 -8.39 -3.01
C ASP A 50 22.79 -9.09 -2.06
N LEU A 51 22.25 -10.23 -2.50
CA LEU A 51 21.28 -11.01 -1.72
C LEU A 51 21.90 -11.63 -0.45
N SER A 52 23.23 -11.76 -0.40
CA SER A 52 23.97 -12.41 0.68
C SER A 52 24.51 -11.43 1.73
N SER A 53 24.67 -10.16 1.36
CA SER A 53 25.12 -9.10 2.26
C SER A 53 24.16 -8.95 3.44
N LYS A 54 24.75 -8.76 4.64
CA LYS A 54 24.01 -8.40 5.86
C LYS A 54 23.92 -6.90 6.08
N GLU A 55 24.68 -6.13 5.30
CA GLU A 55 24.70 -4.67 5.37
C GLU A 55 23.43 -4.08 4.73
N GLU A 56 23.09 -2.86 5.12
CA GLU A 56 21.98 -2.13 4.52
C GLU A 56 22.32 -1.71 3.09
N GLN A 57 21.40 -1.97 2.16
CA GLN A 57 21.50 -1.53 0.77
C GLN A 57 20.43 -0.47 0.50
N THR A 58 20.76 0.50 -0.35
CA THR A 58 19.83 1.58 -0.72
C THR A 58 19.61 1.58 -2.22
N ILE A 59 18.34 1.61 -2.64
CA ILE A 59 17.95 1.98 -4.00
C ILE A 59 17.30 3.37 -3.94
N PHE A 60 17.83 4.30 -4.71
CA PHE A 60 17.28 5.64 -4.86
C PHE A 60 16.62 5.77 -6.24
N VAL A 61 15.33 6.07 -6.26
CA VAL A 61 14.51 6.13 -7.49
C VAL A 61 14.31 7.58 -7.88
N LEU A 62 14.92 8.00 -8.99
CA LEU A 62 14.74 9.35 -9.52
C LEU A 62 13.32 9.58 -10.02
N SER A 63 13.00 10.84 -10.30
CA SER A 63 11.67 11.22 -10.79
C SER A 63 11.37 10.51 -12.10
N GLY A 64 10.20 9.91 -12.19
CA GLY A 64 9.79 9.17 -13.36
C GLY A 64 8.59 8.27 -13.10
N VAL A 65 8.05 7.74 -14.20
CA VAL A 65 7.05 6.67 -14.18
C VAL A 65 7.71 5.43 -14.75
N TYR A 66 7.79 4.39 -13.92
CA TYR A 66 8.42 3.12 -14.23
C TYR A 66 7.32 2.08 -14.40
N GLU A 67 7.01 1.74 -15.65
CA GLU A 67 5.94 0.81 -15.99
C GLU A 67 6.48 -0.63 -16.05
N GLU A 68 6.45 -1.33 -14.92
CA GLU A 68 7.02 -2.67 -14.76
C GLU A 68 6.43 -3.39 -13.54
N GLN A 69 6.45 -4.72 -13.56
CA GLN A 69 6.27 -5.51 -12.33
C GLN A 69 7.61 -5.71 -11.66
N VAL A 70 7.69 -5.38 -10.37
CA VAL A 70 8.91 -5.47 -9.56
C VAL A 70 8.73 -6.49 -8.46
N LEU A 71 9.73 -7.36 -8.29
CA LEU A 71 9.83 -8.26 -7.14
C LEU A 71 11.10 -7.93 -6.35
N ILE A 72 10.95 -7.39 -5.15
CA ILE A 72 12.05 -7.35 -4.17
C ILE A 72 12.20 -8.76 -3.60
N PRO A 73 13.32 -9.46 -3.88
CA PRO A 73 13.53 -10.83 -3.43
C PRO A 73 13.81 -10.89 -1.93
N HIS A 74 13.97 -12.09 -1.39
CA HIS A 74 14.52 -12.25 -0.04
C HIS A 74 15.95 -11.68 0.02
N LEU A 75 16.27 -11.00 1.12
CA LEU A 75 17.59 -10.42 1.39
C LEU A 75 18.08 -10.87 2.77
N LYS A 76 19.40 -11.03 2.94
CA LYS A 76 20.01 -11.26 4.26
C LYS A 76 20.12 -9.98 5.09
N GLY A 77 20.31 -8.84 4.44
CA GLY A 77 20.44 -7.51 5.04
C GLY A 77 19.17 -6.67 4.93
N LYS A 78 19.29 -5.40 5.28
CA LYS A 78 18.20 -4.41 5.23
C LYS A 78 18.13 -3.75 3.86
N LEU A 79 16.95 -3.25 3.50
CA LEU A 79 16.76 -2.48 2.27
C LEU A 79 16.08 -1.14 2.55
N VAL A 80 16.63 -0.07 1.99
CA VAL A 80 15.98 1.23 1.90
C VAL A 80 15.65 1.52 0.44
N LEU A 81 14.38 1.82 0.18
CA LEU A 81 13.91 2.39 -1.08
C LEU A 81 13.51 3.84 -0.85
N GLN A 82 14.09 4.77 -1.60
CA GLN A 82 13.76 6.19 -1.50
C GLN A 82 13.39 6.72 -2.88
N GLY A 83 12.14 7.14 -3.05
CA GLY A 83 11.70 7.91 -4.21
C GLY A 83 12.10 9.38 -4.11
N THR A 84 12.35 10.02 -5.24
CA THR A 84 12.56 11.47 -5.29
C THR A 84 11.31 12.21 -4.81
N THR A 85 11.52 13.20 -3.94
CA THR A 85 10.45 14.08 -3.46
C THR A 85 10.98 15.46 -3.11
N CYS A 86 10.11 16.47 -3.19
CA CYS A 86 10.39 17.81 -2.68
C CYS A 86 10.12 17.97 -1.18
N ASP A 87 9.43 17.00 -0.56
CA ASP A 87 9.18 16.97 0.87
C ASP A 87 9.06 15.52 1.35
N ALA A 88 10.06 15.03 2.07
CA ALA A 88 10.07 13.68 2.62
C ALA A 88 9.03 13.45 3.71
N MET A 89 8.48 14.52 4.31
CA MET A 89 7.49 14.40 5.38
C MET A 89 6.06 14.16 4.88
N SER A 90 5.84 14.18 3.56
CA SER A 90 4.52 13.99 2.96
C SER A 90 4.59 13.19 1.66
N TYR A 91 3.53 12.45 1.37
CA TYR A 91 3.35 11.81 0.07
C TYR A 91 3.06 12.82 -1.07
N ALA A 92 2.66 14.05 -0.75
CA ALA A 92 2.04 14.97 -1.72
C ALA A 92 3.01 15.43 -2.83
N LYS A 93 4.32 15.36 -2.58
CA LYS A 93 5.37 15.80 -3.49
C LYS A 93 6.26 14.65 -4.00
N ASN A 94 5.80 13.41 -3.88
CA ASN A 94 6.45 12.25 -4.49
C ASN A 94 6.52 12.41 -6.02
N GLN A 95 7.65 12.03 -6.61
CA GLN A 95 7.92 12.18 -8.05
C GLN A 95 8.32 10.88 -8.73
N ALA A 96 8.51 9.80 -7.98
CA ALA A 96 8.78 8.46 -8.50
C ALA A 96 7.54 7.58 -8.37
N THR A 97 7.12 6.97 -9.48
CA THR A 97 5.98 6.07 -9.53
C THR A 97 6.38 4.74 -10.17
N ILE A 98 6.20 3.64 -9.45
CA ILE A 98 6.20 2.28 -10.01
C ILE A 98 4.76 1.93 -10.35
N THR A 99 4.49 1.53 -11.58
CA THR A 99 3.13 1.24 -12.03
C THR A 99 3.07 0.00 -12.91
N TYR A 100 1.95 -0.69 -12.86
CA TYR A 100 1.65 -1.75 -13.83
C TYR A 100 0.14 -1.84 -14.05
N LYS A 101 -0.27 -2.57 -15.09
CA LYS A 101 -1.69 -2.80 -15.40
C LYS A 101 -1.93 -4.30 -15.57
N LEU A 102 -2.40 -4.93 -14.51
CA LEU A 102 -2.71 -6.37 -14.53
C LEU A 102 -3.80 -6.68 -13.52
N SER A 103 -4.83 -7.39 -13.96
CA SER A 103 -5.89 -7.92 -13.08
C SER A 103 -5.94 -9.44 -13.15
N GLN A 104 -6.61 -10.09 -12.18
CA GLN A 104 -6.61 -11.56 -12.11
C GLN A 104 -7.17 -12.23 -13.37
N LYS A 105 -8.18 -11.62 -14.01
CA LYS A 105 -8.77 -12.15 -15.25
C LYS A 105 -7.80 -12.16 -16.43
N ASP A 106 -6.74 -11.34 -16.36
CA ASP A 106 -5.71 -11.23 -17.39
C ASP A 106 -4.54 -12.20 -17.14
N LEU A 107 -4.53 -12.91 -16.00
CA LEU A 107 -3.50 -13.89 -15.70
C LEU A 107 -3.57 -15.11 -16.64
N PRO A 108 -2.43 -15.66 -17.07
CA PRO A 108 -2.40 -16.92 -17.80
C PRO A 108 -3.05 -18.05 -16.99
N LYS A 109 -3.73 -18.98 -17.68
CA LYS A 109 -4.45 -20.10 -17.05
C LYS A 109 -3.54 -21.03 -16.26
N GLU A 110 -2.24 -20.98 -16.53
CA GLU A 110 -1.18 -21.77 -15.89
C GLU A 110 -0.87 -21.26 -14.48
N VAL A 111 -1.21 -20.01 -14.15
CA VAL A 111 -1.12 -19.49 -12.79
C VAL A 111 -2.21 -20.16 -11.95
N LYS A 112 -1.81 -21.06 -11.05
CA LYS A 112 -2.75 -21.85 -10.20
C LYS A 112 -2.86 -21.35 -8.77
N SER A 113 -1.98 -20.45 -8.33
CA SER A 113 -1.92 -19.97 -6.95
C SER A 113 -1.40 -18.54 -6.89
N ASP A 114 -1.55 -17.89 -5.73
CA ASP A 114 -1.05 -16.54 -5.47
C ASP A 114 -1.53 -15.49 -6.50
N HIS A 115 -2.74 -15.67 -7.06
CA HIS A 115 -3.28 -14.80 -8.13
C HIS A 115 -3.19 -13.31 -7.77
N ASN A 116 -3.58 -12.92 -6.55
CA ASN A 116 -3.44 -11.54 -6.08
C ASN A 116 -1.99 -11.03 -6.07
N ALA A 117 -1.04 -11.83 -5.58
CA ALA A 117 0.35 -11.41 -5.62
C ALA A 117 0.86 -11.30 -7.06
N MET A 118 0.42 -12.18 -7.97
CA MET A 118 0.85 -12.16 -9.37
C MET A 118 0.37 -10.93 -10.15
N THR A 119 -0.70 -10.26 -9.73
CA THR A 119 -1.18 -9.01 -10.34
C THR A 119 -0.46 -7.76 -9.84
N SER A 120 0.36 -7.89 -8.80
CA SER A 120 1.04 -6.76 -8.14
C SER A 120 1.96 -5.99 -9.09
N ALA A 121 1.89 -4.66 -9.05
CA ALA A 121 2.93 -3.81 -9.63
C ALA A 121 4.24 -3.96 -8.85
N MET A 122 4.17 -4.04 -7.51
CA MET A 122 5.34 -4.28 -6.66
C MET A 122 5.09 -5.37 -5.62
N ARG A 123 6.02 -6.32 -5.51
CA ARG A 123 6.00 -7.36 -4.49
C ARG A 123 7.23 -7.27 -3.62
N PHE A 124 7.04 -7.41 -2.32
CA PHE A 124 8.13 -7.43 -1.36
C PHE A 124 8.19 -8.77 -0.64
N LYS A 125 9.32 -9.48 -0.78
CA LYS A 125 9.60 -10.74 -0.05
C LYS A 125 10.73 -10.62 0.98
N ALA A 126 11.49 -9.53 0.97
CA ALA A 126 12.55 -9.29 1.96
C ALA A 126 11.97 -9.09 3.37
N ASP A 127 12.82 -9.14 4.38
CA ASP A 127 12.52 -8.63 5.71
C ASP A 127 13.29 -7.32 5.93
N ASN A 128 12.87 -6.49 6.90
CA ASN A 128 13.57 -5.26 7.28
C ASN A 128 13.68 -4.24 6.13
N VAL A 129 12.55 -3.92 5.51
CA VAL A 129 12.49 -2.98 4.38
C VAL A 129 11.86 -1.67 4.81
N LYS A 130 12.49 -0.56 4.41
CA LYS A 130 11.92 0.78 4.53
C LYS A 130 11.70 1.38 3.16
N VAL A 131 10.53 1.94 2.92
CA VAL A 131 10.17 2.61 1.67
C VAL A 131 9.73 4.03 1.99
N TYR A 132 10.33 4.99 1.28
CA TYR A 132 10.11 6.41 1.47
C TYR A 132 9.66 7.05 0.17
N ASN A 133 8.56 7.81 0.22
CA ASN A 133 8.16 8.74 -0.84
C ASN A 133 8.05 8.13 -2.25
N LEU A 134 7.60 6.88 -2.33
CA LEU A 134 7.37 6.15 -3.58
C LEU A 134 5.87 6.00 -3.83
N ASN A 135 5.44 6.20 -5.07
CA ASN A 135 4.09 5.85 -5.50
C ASN A 135 4.11 4.46 -6.12
N ILE A 136 3.16 3.61 -5.74
CA ILE A 136 2.99 2.26 -6.27
C ILE A 136 1.54 2.11 -6.73
N ALA A 137 1.34 1.83 -8.01
CA ALA A 137 0.03 1.89 -8.64
C ALA A 137 -0.29 0.63 -9.47
N ASN A 138 -1.53 0.17 -9.38
CA ASN A 138 -2.11 -0.70 -10.41
C ASN A 138 -3.21 0.05 -11.15
N THR A 139 -3.05 0.20 -12.46
CA THR A 139 -3.94 1.03 -13.31
C THR A 139 -4.99 0.21 -14.06
N ALA A 140 -5.25 -1.03 -13.64
CA ALA A 140 -6.28 -1.88 -14.24
C ALA A 140 -7.70 -1.30 -14.09
N GLY A 141 -7.96 -0.56 -13.01
CA GLY A 141 -9.26 0.08 -12.74
C GLY A 141 -10.30 -0.90 -12.19
N ASN A 142 -11.58 -0.56 -12.35
CA ASN A 142 -12.69 -1.39 -11.88
C ASN A 142 -12.93 -2.60 -12.80
N VAL A 143 -12.05 -3.61 -12.70
CA VAL A 143 -12.05 -4.79 -13.56
C VAL A 143 -11.94 -6.11 -12.81
N GLY A 144 -12.10 -6.09 -11.49
CA GLY A 144 -11.77 -7.18 -10.58
C GLY A 144 -10.44 -6.92 -9.85
N GLN A 145 -9.93 -7.94 -9.16
CA GLN A 145 -8.75 -7.83 -8.30
C GLN A 145 -7.50 -7.45 -9.08
N ALA A 146 -6.83 -6.37 -8.66
CA ALA A 146 -5.65 -5.82 -9.30
C ALA A 146 -4.77 -5.12 -8.26
N VAL A 147 -3.76 -5.85 -7.77
CA VAL A 147 -2.96 -5.40 -6.61
C VAL A 147 -1.93 -4.36 -7.05
N ALA A 148 -1.77 -3.29 -6.28
CA ALA A 148 -0.67 -2.35 -6.44
C ALA A 148 0.59 -2.87 -5.73
N ALA A 149 0.46 -3.21 -4.44
CA ALA A 149 1.57 -3.74 -3.65
C ALA A 149 1.18 -5.00 -2.85
N THR A 150 2.06 -6.01 -2.87
CA THR A 150 2.02 -7.15 -1.93
C THR A 150 3.21 -7.07 -0.99
N VAL A 151 2.94 -7.11 0.32
CA VAL A 151 3.95 -7.14 1.39
C VAL A 151 3.94 -8.52 2.06
N ASP A 152 5.01 -9.30 1.85
CA ASP A 152 5.15 -10.71 2.25
C ASP A 152 6.49 -10.96 2.95
N GLY A 153 6.68 -10.33 4.11
CA GLY A 153 7.85 -10.44 4.98
C GLY A 153 7.59 -9.65 6.27
N THR A 154 8.58 -9.45 7.14
CA THR A 154 8.38 -8.74 8.41
C THR A 154 9.29 -7.52 8.61
N ASN A 155 8.91 -6.66 9.56
CA ASN A 155 9.60 -5.41 9.89
C ASN A 155 9.65 -4.42 8.72
N TYR A 156 8.48 -4.07 8.21
CA TYR A 156 8.31 -3.10 7.13
C TYR A 156 7.94 -1.71 7.67
N GLY A 157 8.47 -0.68 7.02
CA GLY A 157 8.03 0.70 7.23
C GLY A 157 7.85 1.45 5.92
N PHE A 158 6.64 1.92 5.64
CA PHE A 158 6.30 2.74 4.49
C PHE A 158 6.00 4.17 4.96
N TYR A 159 6.76 5.16 4.49
CA TYR A 159 6.70 6.53 4.98
C TYR A 159 6.43 7.47 3.80
N GLY A 160 5.36 8.26 3.86
CA GLY A 160 5.05 9.20 2.78
C GLY A 160 4.77 8.51 1.45
N CYS A 161 4.32 7.26 1.43
CA CYS A 161 4.10 6.51 0.19
C CYS A 161 2.69 6.71 -0.36
N LYS A 162 2.49 6.42 -1.65
CA LYS A 162 1.15 6.30 -2.25
C LYS A 162 0.90 4.89 -2.74
N PHE A 163 -0.27 4.33 -2.42
CA PHE A 163 -0.75 3.07 -2.97
C PHE A 163 -2.10 3.31 -3.65
N THR A 164 -2.17 3.09 -4.96
CA THR A 164 -3.38 3.40 -5.74
C THR A 164 -3.82 2.22 -6.59
N GLY A 165 -5.11 1.89 -6.51
CA GLY A 165 -5.75 0.83 -7.28
C GLY A 165 -7.27 0.99 -7.26
N TYR A 166 -8.00 -0.11 -7.43
CA TYR A 166 -9.48 -0.11 -7.31
C TYR A 166 -9.96 -1.24 -6.41
N GLN A 167 -9.81 -2.49 -6.84
CA GLN A 167 -10.09 -3.66 -6.01
C GLN A 167 -8.77 -4.32 -5.62
N ASP A 168 -8.62 -4.67 -4.33
CA ASP A 168 -7.45 -5.33 -3.75
C ASP A 168 -6.15 -4.49 -3.87
N THR A 169 -6.19 -3.15 -3.69
CA THR A 169 -5.02 -2.26 -3.90
C THR A 169 -3.78 -2.70 -3.11
N LEU A 170 -3.90 -3.01 -1.83
CA LEU A 170 -2.79 -3.27 -0.91
C LEU A 170 -2.97 -4.60 -0.18
N LEU A 171 -2.19 -5.61 -0.59
CA LEU A 171 -2.13 -6.91 0.06
C LEU A 171 -1.05 -6.91 1.16
N THR A 172 -1.48 -6.75 2.41
CA THR A 172 -0.62 -6.98 3.59
C THR A 172 -0.63 -8.47 3.95
N LYS A 173 0.12 -9.26 3.17
CA LYS A 173 0.05 -10.73 3.21
C LYS A 173 0.49 -11.29 4.56
N LYS A 174 1.62 -10.83 5.11
CA LYS A 174 2.21 -11.31 6.35
C LYS A 174 3.15 -10.27 6.97
N GLY A 175 3.33 -10.33 8.29
CA GLY A 175 4.41 -9.70 9.04
C GLY A 175 4.02 -8.44 9.82
N LEU A 176 5.00 -7.81 10.47
CA LEU A 176 4.83 -6.53 11.14
C LEU A 176 5.05 -5.40 10.14
N ILE A 177 4.04 -4.56 9.93
CA ILE A 177 4.05 -3.53 8.89
C ILE A 177 3.55 -2.20 9.46
N LEU A 178 4.35 -1.14 9.30
CA LEU A 178 3.95 0.24 9.57
C LEU A 178 3.75 0.98 8.24
N PHE A 179 2.61 1.63 8.09
CA PHE A 179 2.37 2.69 7.11
C PHE A 179 2.21 4.00 7.87
N ALA A 180 3.03 5.00 7.55
CA ALA A 180 3.02 6.29 8.23
C ALA A 180 2.94 7.43 7.23
N ASN A 181 2.06 8.41 7.48
CA ASN A 181 1.88 9.59 6.63
C ASN A 181 1.69 9.23 5.15
N SER A 182 1.01 8.12 4.88
CA SER A 182 0.89 7.54 3.54
C SER A 182 -0.55 7.69 3.02
N TYR A 183 -0.69 7.68 1.70
CA TYR A 183 -1.99 7.75 1.04
C TYR A 183 -2.32 6.40 0.40
N ILE A 184 -3.52 5.89 0.66
CA ILE A 184 -3.99 4.59 0.15
C ILE A 184 -5.37 4.79 -0.46
N SER A 185 -5.55 4.36 -1.71
CA SER A 185 -6.81 4.54 -2.43
C SER A 185 -7.30 3.29 -3.14
N GLY A 186 -8.61 3.08 -3.08
CA GLY A 186 -9.33 2.01 -3.76
C GLY A 186 -10.83 2.09 -3.49
N ALA A 187 -11.55 1.01 -3.77
CA ALA A 187 -12.99 0.92 -3.61
C ALA A 187 -13.41 -0.39 -2.92
N VAL A 188 -12.90 -1.53 -3.36
CA VAL A 188 -13.34 -2.86 -2.86
C VAL A 188 -12.17 -3.60 -2.24
N ASP A 189 -12.31 -3.96 -0.97
CA ASP A 189 -11.34 -4.74 -0.19
C ASP A 189 -9.90 -4.20 -0.33
N PHE A 190 -9.74 -2.89 -0.44
CA PHE A 190 -8.52 -2.32 -0.98
C PHE A 190 -7.33 -2.33 -0.01
N ILE A 191 -7.56 -2.63 1.27
CA ILE A 191 -6.56 -3.02 2.25
C ILE A 191 -6.93 -4.39 2.81
N PHE A 192 -6.17 -5.42 2.47
CA PHE A 192 -6.55 -6.80 2.80
C PHE A 192 -5.36 -7.72 3.02
N GLY A 193 -5.63 -8.91 3.56
CA GLY A 193 -4.61 -9.89 3.96
C GLY A 193 -5.04 -10.67 5.19
N SER A 194 -4.26 -11.69 5.57
CA SER A 194 -4.69 -12.64 6.61
C SER A 194 -3.71 -12.86 7.76
N LYS A 195 -2.43 -12.48 7.61
CA LYS A 195 -1.36 -12.82 8.57
C LYS A 195 -0.54 -11.62 9.04
N ALA A 196 -0.87 -10.41 8.61
CA ALA A 196 -0.10 -9.23 8.97
C ALA A 196 -0.67 -8.57 10.23
N VAL A 197 0.22 -8.08 11.08
CA VAL A 197 -0.09 -7.03 12.05
C VAL A 197 0.31 -5.72 11.38
N ALA A 198 -0.68 -4.94 10.97
CA ALA A 198 -0.47 -3.73 10.19
C ALA A 198 -0.99 -2.50 10.94
N TRP A 199 -0.11 -1.52 11.13
CA TRP A 199 -0.42 -0.24 11.75
C TRP A 199 -0.39 0.87 10.71
N PHE A 200 -1.46 1.65 10.65
CA PHE A 200 -1.64 2.78 9.74
C PHE A 200 -1.70 4.06 10.56
N GLU A 201 -0.61 4.83 10.57
CA GLU A 201 -0.42 6.02 11.39
C GLU A 201 -0.52 7.28 10.52
N HIS A 202 -1.46 8.17 10.81
CA HIS A 202 -1.64 9.42 10.04
C HIS A 202 -1.79 9.17 8.52
N CYS A 203 -2.52 8.12 8.14
CA CYS A 203 -2.74 7.78 6.73
C CYS A 203 -4.00 8.44 6.18
N ASP A 204 -3.92 8.91 4.94
CA ASP A 204 -5.06 9.34 4.16
C ASP A 204 -5.63 8.15 3.38
N ILE A 205 -6.89 7.83 3.64
CA ILE A 205 -7.60 6.66 3.11
C ILE A 205 -8.72 7.16 2.19
N ASP A 206 -8.54 6.98 0.88
CA ASP A 206 -9.41 7.56 -0.16
C ASP A 206 -10.25 6.50 -0.87
N SER A 207 -11.52 6.39 -0.45
CA SER A 207 -12.54 5.53 -1.05
C SER A 207 -13.08 6.15 -2.33
N ILE A 208 -12.66 5.63 -3.49
CA ILE A 208 -13.00 6.17 -4.82
C ILE A 208 -14.21 5.47 -5.48
N GLY A 209 -14.90 4.60 -4.75
CA GLY A 209 -16.07 3.89 -5.24
C GLY A 209 -16.79 3.15 -4.11
N ALA A 210 -17.94 2.60 -4.42
CA ALA A 210 -18.68 1.80 -3.46
C ALA A 210 -17.92 0.51 -3.11
N GLY A 211 -17.90 0.14 -1.84
CA GLY A 211 -17.23 -1.07 -1.37
C GLY A 211 -16.71 -0.97 0.06
N TYR A 212 -15.52 -1.51 0.31
CA TYR A 212 -15.01 -1.81 1.64
C TYR A 212 -13.54 -1.39 1.73
N ILE A 213 -13.20 -0.63 2.77
CA ILE A 213 -11.82 -0.20 3.01
C ILE A 213 -10.96 -1.41 3.37
N THR A 214 -11.40 -2.19 4.36
CA THR A 214 -10.66 -3.33 4.86
C THR A 214 -11.33 -4.67 4.58
N ALA A 215 -10.51 -5.69 4.33
CA ALA A 215 -10.91 -7.09 4.31
C ALA A 215 -9.86 -7.93 5.05
N ASN A 216 -9.90 -7.89 6.39
CA ASN A 216 -9.02 -8.70 7.23
C ASN A 216 -9.45 -10.18 7.18
N GLY A 217 -8.49 -11.05 6.91
CA GLY A 217 -8.67 -12.49 6.72
C GLY A 217 -8.08 -13.34 7.83
N ARG A 218 -8.00 -12.83 9.06
CA ARG A 218 -7.64 -13.64 10.23
C ARG A 218 -8.62 -14.81 10.36
N ALA A 219 -8.10 -16.03 10.36
CA ALA A 219 -8.91 -17.24 10.19
C ALA A 219 -9.18 -18.01 11.49
N SER A 220 -8.46 -17.70 12.56
CA SER A 220 -8.54 -18.40 13.84
C SER A 220 -7.96 -17.52 14.96
N ASP A 221 -8.31 -17.85 16.21
CA ASP A 221 -7.92 -17.05 17.37
C ASP A 221 -6.39 -17.06 17.64
N ASP A 222 -5.70 -18.12 17.22
CA ASP A 222 -4.25 -18.29 17.35
C ASP A 222 -3.41 -17.46 16.35
N MET A 223 -4.07 -16.75 15.43
CA MET A 223 -3.40 -15.88 14.47
C MET A 223 -3.30 -14.44 14.98
N ASP A 224 -2.10 -13.85 14.96
CA ASP A 224 -1.88 -12.49 15.47
C ASP A 224 -2.49 -11.36 14.63
N SER A 225 -2.94 -11.65 13.40
CA SER A 225 -3.37 -10.65 12.40
C SER A 225 -4.28 -9.56 13.00
N TYR A 226 -3.93 -8.30 12.73
CA TYR A 226 -4.64 -7.15 13.30
C TYR A 226 -4.32 -5.91 12.47
N TYR A 227 -5.35 -5.20 12.02
CA TYR A 227 -5.21 -3.86 11.43
C TYR A 227 -5.63 -2.78 12.41
N VAL A 228 -4.76 -1.80 12.62
CA VAL A 228 -5.06 -0.62 13.43
C VAL A 228 -4.84 0.62 12.60
N PHE A 229 -5.89 1.42 12.44
CA PHE A 229 -5.87 2.73 11.81
C PHE A 229 -5.92 3.77 12.92
N ASN A 230 -4.84 4.52 13.08
CA ASN A 230 -4.68 5.52 14.13
C ASN A 230 -4.40 6.89 13.51
N HIS A 231 -5.18 7.89 13.90
CA HIS A 231 -5.13 9.22 13.29
C HIS A 231 -5.29 9.20 11.76
N ALA A 232 -6.04 8.23 11.23
CA ALA A 232 -6.32 8.16 9.82
C ALA A 232 -7.38 9.22 9.43
N ASN A 233 -7.35 9.64 8.17
CA ASN A 233 -8.39 10.48 7.57
C ASN A 233 -9.05 9.70 6.43
N VAL A 234 -10.31 9.34 6.60
CA VAL A 234 -11.10 8.53 5.66
C VAL A 234 -12.05 9.42 4.88
N TYR A 235 -11.84 9.50 3.56
CA TYR A 235 -12.60 10.39 2.68
C TYR A 235 -12.77 9.86 1.26
N SER A 236 -13.43 10.64 0.40
CA SER A 236 -13.47 10.41 -1.03
C SER A 236 -13.00 11.64 -1.80
N SER A 237 -12.02 11.47 -2.69
CA SER A 237 -11.66 12.48 -3.68
C SER A 237 -12.54 12.42 -4.94
N LYS A 238 -13.38 11.38 -5.08
CA LYS A 238 -14.25 11.21 -6.25
C LYS A 238 -15.32 12.29 -6.26
N LYS A 239 -15.38 13.08 -7.33
CA LYS A 239 -16.45 14.08 -7.50
C LYS A 239 -17.82 13.41 -7.60
N GLY A 240 -18.79 13.94 -6.87
CA GLY A 240 -20.17 13.44 -6.88
C GLY A 240 -20.28 12.01 -6.34
N TYR A 241 -19.47 11.65 -5.35
CA TYR A 241 -19.68 10.41 -4.62
C TYR A 241 -20.98 10.48 -3.82
N GLU A 242 -21.60 9.33 -3.62
CA GLU A 242 -22.79 9.21 -2.77
C GLU A 242 -22.35 9.02 -1.32
N PRO A 243 -22.90 9.78 -0.35
CA PRO A 243 -22.66 9.53 1.06
C PRO A 243 -22.99 8.08 1.44
N GLY A 244 -22.16 7.49 2.30
CA GLY A 244 -22.32 6.13 2.77
C GLY A 244 -22.04 5.03 1.74
N MET A 245 -21.35 5.34 0.64
CA MET A 245 -21.02 4.34 -0.38
C MET A 245 -19.97 3.30 0.07
N SER A 246 -19.18 3.59 1.11
CA SER A 246 -18.08 2.74 1.56
C SER A 246 -18.24 2.30 3.01
N TYR A 247 -17.82 1.08 3.35
CA TYR A 247 -17.75 0.59 4.73
C TYR A 247 -16.30 0.57 5.22
N LEU A 248 -16.08 0.70 6.52
CA LEU A 248 -14.77 0.52 7.18
C LEU A 248 -14.18 -0.86 6.90
N GLY A 249 -15.02 -1.87 6.73
CA GLY A 249 -14.60 -3.17 6.27
C GLY A 249 -15.68 -4.24 6.28
N ARG A 250 -15.23 -5.45 5.92
CA ARG A 250 -15.99 -6.70 6.03
C ARG A 250 -15.06 -7.87 6.35
N PRO A 251 -15.54 -8.92 7.05
CA PRO A 251 -14.67 -9.99 7.52
C PRO A 251 -14.37 -10.99 6.41
N TRP A 252 -13.16 -10.97 5.82
CA TRP A 252 -12.80 -11.99 4.81
C TRP A 252 -12.75 -13.40 5.39
N ARG A 253 -12.53 -13.52 6.71
CA ARG A 253 -12.53 -14.77 7.47
C ARG A 253 -13.17 -14.56 8.85
N PRO A 254 -13.61 -15.65 9.54
CA PRO A 254 -14.45 -15.56 10.73
C PRO A 254 -13.86 -14.84 11.96
N PHE A 255 -12.53 -14.67 12.03
CA PHE A 255 -11.85 -14.04 13.16
C PHE A 255 -11.29 -12.65 12.80
N ALA A 256 -11.81 -12.03 11.73
CA ALA A 256 -11.33 -10.77 11.20
C ALA A 256 -11.23 -9.70 12.30
N ARG A 257 -10.12 -8.95 12.29
CA ARG A 257 -9.82 -8.00 13.36
C ARG A 257 -9.29 -6.68 12.85
N VAL A 258 -10.03 -5.60 13.11
CA VAL A 258 -9.74 -4.24 12.61
C VAL A 258 -10.21 -3.20 13.63
N VAL A 259 -9.39 -2.18 13.87
CA VAL A 259 -9.77 -1.00 14.66
C VAL A 259 -9.48 0.29 13.91
N PHE A 260 -10.44 1.21 13.94
CA PHE A 260 -10.25 2.62 13.60
C PHE A 260 -10.29 3.44 14.88
N GLN A 261 -9.21 4.16 15.20
CA GLN A 261 -9.10 4.94 16.42
C GLN A 261 -8.51 6.33 16.18
N ASN A 262 -8.96 7.31 16.96
CA ASN A 262 -8.50 8.70 16.90
C ASN A 262 -8.55 9.29 15.47
N SER A 263 -9.46 8.80 14.63
CA SER A 263 -9.48 9.03 13.19
C SER A 263 -10.65 9.93 12.76
N GLU A 264 -10.49 10.60 11.63
CA GLU A 264 -11.55 11.39 10.98
C GLU A 264 -12.24 10.52 9.93
N LEU A 265 -13.55 10.31 10.07
CA LEU A 265 -14.38 9.49 9.18
C LEU A 265 -15.43 10.38 8.52
N SER A 266 -15.23 10.77 7.26
CA SER A 266 -16.21 11.60 6.54
C SER A 266 -17.50 10.85 6.19
N ASP A 267 -18.47 11.54 5.58
CA ASP A 267 -19.76 11.00 5.13
C ASP A 267 -19.64 9.99 3.98
N VAL A 268 -18.44 9.70 3.48
CA VAL A 268 -18.22 8.55 2.58
C VAL A 268 -18.52 7.21 3.29
N VAL A 269 -18.32 7.16 4.61
CA VAL A 269 -18.50 5.95 5.41
C VAL A 269 -19.99 5.73 5.66
N ASN A 270 -20.45 4.51 5.39
CA ASN A 270 -21.82 4.09 5.63
C ASN A 270 -22.14 4.19 7.13
N ALA A 271 -23.35 4.62 7.48
CA ALA A 271 -23.78 4.75 8.87
C ALA A 271 -23.72 3.43 9.67
N ALA A 272 -23.79 2.27 9.01
CA ALA A 272 -23.59 0.98 9.65
C ALA A 272 -22.12 0.72 10.07
N GLY A 273 -21.16 1.47 9.54
CA GLY A 273 -19.72 1.31 9.76
C GLY A 273 -19.15 0.09 9.02
N TRP A 274 -19.65 -1.09 9.32
CA TRP A 274 -19.16 -2.40 8.87
C TRP A 274 -20.22 -3.15 8.07
N SER A 275 -19.77 -4.07 7.22
CA SER A 275 -20.63 -4.99 6.47
C SER A 275 -20.28 -6.43 6.79
N ASP A 276 -21.25 -7.33 6.69
CA ASP A 276 -21.00 -8.76 6.68
C ASP A 276 -20.32 -9.20 5.36
N TRP A 277 -19.77 -10.42 5.34
CA TRP A 277 -19.12 -10.95 4.14
C TRP A 277 -20.14 -11.46 3.12
N ASN A 278 -21.12 -12.26 3.58
CA ASN A 278 -22.30 -12.79 2.87
C ASN A 278 -23.28 -13.49 3.85
N GLY A 279 -23.59 -12.90 5.00
CA GLY A 279 -24.37 -13.55 6.06
C GLY A 279 -23.62 -14.65 6.86
N ASP A 280 -22.29 -14.73 6.70
CA ASP A 280 -21.43 -15.59 7.52
C ASP A 280 -21.51 -15.16 9.01
N SER A 281 -21.24 -16.09 9.93
CA SER A 281 -21.18 -15.76 11.36
C SER A 281 -20.13 -14.66 11.62
N THR A 282 -20.48 -13.77 12.54
CA THR A 282 -19.64 -12.66 13.01
C THR A 282 -19.30 -12.80 14.49
N ASP A 283 -19.58 -13.95 15.11
CA ASP A 283 -19.46 -14.16 16.56
C ASP A 283 -18.02 -13.93 17.09
N ASP A 284 -17.01 -14.23 16.26
CA ASP A 284 -15.59 -14.09 16.58
C ASP A 284 -14.92 -12.89 15.86
N VAL A 285 -15.70 -12.02 15.20
CA VAL A 285 -15.18 -10.85 14.49
C VAL A 285 -14.94 -9.71 15.49
N GLU A 286 -13.73 -9.16 15.46
CA GLU A 286 -13.30 -8.06 16.34
C GLU A 286 -13.16 -6.76 15.53
N PHE A 287 -14.29 -6.09 15.31
CA PHE A 287 -14.33 -4.75 14.71
C PHE A 287 -14.64 -3.71 15.77
N ALA A 288 -13.80 -2.68 15.88
CA ALA A 288 -14.05 -1.62 16.85
C ALA A 288 -13.65 -0.23 16.36
N GLU A 289 -14.26 0.76 17.00
CA GLU A 289 -14.01 2.17 16.78
C GLU A 289 -13.74 2.85 18.12
N PHE A 290 -12.79 3.79 18.17
CA PHE A 290 -12.47 4.49 19.42
C PHE A 290 -12.06 5.94 19.17
N ASN A 291 -12.78 6.89 19.77
CA ASN A 291 -12.44 8.32 19.69
C ASN A 291 -12.31 8.84 18.24
N ASN A 292 -13.13 8.32 17.33
CA ASN A 292 -13.23 8.83 15.96
C ASN A 292 -14.13 10.08 15.92
N THR A 293 -13.97 10.91 14.91
CA THR A 293 -14.82 12.09 14.65
C THR A 293 -15.33 12.10 13.22
N GLY A 294 -16.47 12.73 12.98
CA GLY A 294 -17.06 12.86 11.65
C GLY A 294 -18.59 12.74 11.69
N PRO A 295 -19.28 12.88 10.55
CA PRO A 295 -20.74 12.74 10.49
C PRO A 295 -21.25 11.32 10.80
N VAL A 296 -20.36 10.32 10.78
CA VAL A 296 -20.63 8.95 11.23
C VAL A 296 -20.40 8.87 12.74
N ASP A 297 -21.51 8.88 13.49
CA ASP A 297 -21.56 8.43 14.89
C ASP A 297 -22.00 6.96 14.87
N SER A 298 -21.08 6.05 14.54
CA SER A 298 -21.33 4.61 14.55
C SER A 298 -21.18 4.08 15.97
N SER A 299 -22.23 4.22 16.77
CA SER A 299 -22.41 3.37 17.94
C SER A 299 -22.73 1.94 17.45
N PHE A 300 -21.71 1.22 16.98
CA PHE A 300 -21.82 -0.24 16.87
C PHE A 300 -22.04 -0.75 18.29
N GLY A 301 -23.21 -1.34 18.52
CA GLY A 301 -23.69 -1.65 19.86
C GLY A 301 -22.65 -2.41 20.66
N SER A 302 -22.33 -1.89 21.84
CA SER A 302 -21.80 -2.66 22.95
C SER A 302 -22.82 -3.74 23.32
N GLN A 303 -22.90 -4.81 22.54
CA GLN A 303 -23.41 -6.10 23.01
C GLN A 303 -22.21 -6.73 23.71
N GLY A 304 -22.14 -6.50 25.02
CA GLY A 304 -21.04 -6.98 25.83
C GLY A 304 -20.97 -8.50 25.83
N HIS A 305 -19.75 -9.03 25.96
CA HIS A 305 -19.36 -9.92 27.05
C HIS A 305 -17.84 -9.88 27.22
#